data_AF-A0A1H2LKZ3-F1
#
_entry.id   AF-A0A1H2LKZ3-F1
#
_cell.length_a   1.000
_cell.length_b   1.000
_cell.length_c   1.000
_cell.angle_alpha   90.00
_cell.angle_beta   90.00
_cell.angle_gamma   90.00
#
_symmetry.space_group_name_H-M   'P 1'
#
loop_
_entity.id
_entity.type
_entity.pdbx_description
1 polymer ?
#
loop_
_entity_poly.entity_id
_entity_poly.type
_entity_poly.pdbx_seq_one_letter_code
_entity_poly.pdbx_strand_id
1 'polypeptide(L)'
;MAVTCSNLEQVRENIDRLDRQIVALLAERGGFVSQAARFKKDSDGVKAPQRVEQVITKVRDLSHALGANADVTEQVYRAMIAAFIQQELAEHAVLSSEPQA
;
A
#
# COMPACT_ATOMS: atom_id res chain seq x y z
N MET A 1 -19.75 -13.68 -3.03
CA MET A 1 -21.16 -13.25 -2.88
C MET A 1 -21.21 -12.22 -1.75
N ALA A 2 -21.86 -11.08 -1.96
CA ALA A 2 -22.01 -10.07 -0.91
C ALA A 2 -22.92 -10.63 0.19
N VAL A 3 -22.42 -10.65 1.43
CA VAL A 3 -23.23 -10.99 2.61
C VAL A 3 -24.18 -9.83 2.86
N THR A 4 -25.49 -10.07 2.81
CA THR A 4 -26.48 -9.06 3.19
C THR A 4 -26.57 -8.99 4.71
N CYS A 5 -26.08 -7.88 5.28
CA CYS A 5 -26.17 -7.65 6.71
C CYS A 5 -27.57 -7.16 7.09
N SER A 6 -28.11 -7.66 8.20
CA SER A 6 -29.44 -7.30 8.72
C SER A 6 -29.37 -6.22 9.81
N ASN A 7 -28.18 -5.94 10.36
CA ASN A 7 -27.96 -4.90 11.36
C ASN A 7 -26.55 -4.31 11.25
N LEU A 8 -26.30 -3.24 12.01
CA LEU A 8 -25.02 -2.53 12.01
C LEU A 8 -23.86 -3.36 12.59
N GLU A 9 -24.14 -4.26 13.53
CA GLU A 9 -23.13 -5.13 14.14
C GLU A 9 -22.55 -6.11 13.10
N GLN A 10 -23.41 -6.77 12.32
CA GLN A 10 -23.00 -7.64 11.22
C GLN A 10 -22.19 -6.91 10.15
N VAL A 11 -22.52 -5.63 9.87
CA VAL A 11 -21.72 -4.80 8.95
C VAL A 11 -20.31 -4.62 9.52
N ARG A 12 -20.19 -4.26 10.80
CA ARG A 12 -18.89 -4.06 11.48
C ARG A 12 -18.07 -5.35 11.52
N GLU A 13 -18.67 -6.49 11.85
CA GLU A 13 -17.98 -7.79 11.84
C GLU A 13 -17.42 -8.14 10.46
N ASN A 14 -18.16 -7.83 9.40
CA ASN A 14 -17.70 -8.03 8.03
C ASN A 14 -16.57 -7.06 7.64
N ILE A 15 -16.63 -5.80 8.10
CA ILE A 15 -15.55 -4.83 7.94
C ILE A 15 -14.30 -5.32 8.67
N ASP A 16 -14.41 -5.71 9.94
CA ASP A 16 -13.28 -6.22 10.74
C ASP A 16 -12.63 -7.46 10.08
N ARG A 17 -13.45 -8.33 9.47
CA ARG A 17 -12.97 -9.47 8.70
C ARG A 17 -12.20 -9.05 7.45
N LEU A 18 -12.65 -8.01 6.75
CA LEU A 18 -11.95 -7.45 5.59
C LEU A 18 -10.67 -6.74 6.02
N ASP A 19 -10.69 -5.98 7.11
CA ASP A 19 -9.53 -5.27 7.64
C ASP A 19 -8.39 -6.22 7.97
N ARG A 20 -8.69 -7.38 8.56
CA ARG A 20 -7.68 -8.44 8.76
C ARG A 20 -7.01 -8.90 7.47
N GLN A 21 -7.78 -9.02 6.38
CA GLN A 21 -7.22 -9.39 5.07
C GLN A 21 -6.43 -8.23 4.44
N ILE A 22 -6.93 -7.00 4.55
CA ILE A 22 -6.24 -5.81 4.05
C ILE A 22 -4.89 -5.65 4.75
N VAL A 23 -4.82 -5.78 6.08
CA VAL A 23 -3.57 -5.70 6.84
C VAL A 23 -2.59 -6.81 6.44
N ALA A 24 -3.07 -8.03 6.24
CA ALA A 24 -2.22 -9.13 5.76
C ALA A 24 -1.62 -8.83 4.37
N LEU A 25 -2.43 -8.33 3.44
CA LEU A 25 -1.98 -7.93 2.10
C LEU A 25 -1.02 -6.73 2.15
N LEU A 26 -1.24 -5.79 3.06
CA LEU A 26 -0.31 -4.67 3.28
C LEU A 26 1.04 -5.16 3.79
N ALA A 27 1.08 -6.12 4.71
CA ALA A 27 2.32 -6.71 5.20
C ALA A 27 3.08 -7.42 4.08
N GLU A 28 2.40 -8.22 3.27
CA GLU A 28 2.99 -8.88 2.10
C GLU A 28 3.53 -7.87 1.08
N ARG A 29 2.73 -6.86 0.73
CA ARG A 29 3.14 -5.78 -0.17
C ARG A 29 4.35 -5.03 0.37
N GLY A 30 4.38 -4.75 1.67
CA GLY A 30 5.51 -4.11 2.36
C GLY A 30 6.79 -4.93 2.24
N GLY A 31 6.71 -6.25 2.41
CA GLY A 31 7.83 -7.16 2.19
C GLY A 31 8.43 -7.06 0.78
N PHE A 32 7.60 -6.88 -0.25
CA PHE A 32 8.08 -6.65 -1.62
C PHE A 32 8.68 -5.25 -1.81
N VAL A 33 8.15 -4.22 -1.15
CA VAL A 33 8.74 -2.87 -1.18
C VAL A 33 10.15 -2.90 -0.58
N SER A 34 10.31 -3.50 0.61
CA SER A 34 11.64 -3.64 1.25
C SER A 34 12.62 -4.45 0.41
N GLN A 35 12.16 -5.46 -0.34
CA GLN A 35 13.00 -6.16 -1.32
C GLN A 35 13.40 -5.25 -2.49
N ALA A 36 12.46 -4.47 -3.01
CA ALA A 36 12.71 -3.51 -4.09
C ALA A 36 13.77 -2.47 -3.69
N ALA A 37 13.80 -2.05 -2.42
CA ALA A 37 14.80 -1.15 -1.87
C ALA A 37 16.24 -1.66 -2.07
N ARG A 38 16.47 -2.98 -1.97
CA ARG A 38 17.80 -3.60 -2.18
C ARG A 38 18.34 -3.43 -3.60
N PHE A 39 17.46 -3.19 -4.58
CA PHE A 39 17.86 -2.98 -5.98
C PHE A 39 18.05 -1.50 -6.33
N LYS A 40 17.58 -0.57 -5.49
CA LYS A 40 17.71 0.88 -5.70
C LYS A 40 19.06 1.32 -5.13
N LYS A 41 20.04 1.62 -5.99
CA LYS A 41 21.38 2.06 -5.58
C LYS A 41 21.45 3.53 -5.11
N ASP A 42 20.48 4.36 -5.54
CA ASP A 42 20.43 5.80 -5.24
C ASP A 42 19.06 6.22 -4.69
N SER A 43 19.06 7.25 -3.83
CA SER A 43 17.86 7.82 -3.19
C SER A 43 16.83 8.39 -4.17
N ASP A 44 17.25 8.77 -5.39
CA ASP A 44 16.34 9.20 -6.46
C ASP A 44 15.46 8.06 -7.00
N GLY A 45 15.88 6.81 -6.84
CA GLY A 45 15.08 5.62 -7.16
C GLY A 45 13.93 5.38 -6.17
N VAL A 46 13.93 6.06 -5.02
CA VAL A 46 12.94 5.86 -3.95
C VAL A 46 11.59 6.48 -4.31
N LYS A 47 11.58 7.65 -4.96
CA LYS A 47 10.32 8.36 -5.27
C LYS A 47 9.64 7.92 -6.56
N ALA A 48 10.38 7.35 -7.50
CA ALA A 48 9.93 6.78 -8.79
C ALA A 48 8.52 7.25 -9.26
N PRO A 49 8.32 8.55 -9.55
CA PRO A 49 6.99 9.13 -9.76
C PRO A 49 6.24 8.50 -10.93
N GLN A 50 6.95 8.12 -12.00
CA GLN A 50 6.36 7.38 -13.11
C GLN A 50 5.76 6.03 -12.68
N ARG A 51 6.40 5.34 -11.73
CA ARG A 51 5.90 4.06 -11.22
C ARG A 51 4.64 4.25 -10.38
N VAL A 52 4.55 5.34 -9.62
CA VAL A 52 3.34 5.67 -8.84
C VAL A 52 2.15 5.83 -9.78
N GLU A 53 2.26 6.66 -10.81
CA GLU A 53 1.15 6.90 -11.75
C GLU A 53 0.75 5.63 -12.54
N GLN A 54 1.72 4.76 -12.87
CA GLN A 54 1.41 3.45 -13.46
C GLN A 54 0.59 2.56 -12.53
N VAL A 55 0.91 2.55 -11.23
CA VAL A 55 0.14 1.79 -10.23
C VAL A 55 -1.26 2.39 -10.09
N ILE A 56 -1.37 3.72 -10.00
CA ILE A 56 -2.66 4.42 -9.90
C ILE A 56 -3.56 4.12 -11.09
N THR A 57 -3.05 4.20 -12.31
CA THR A 57 -3.81 3.88 -13.52
C THR A 57 -4.37 2.45 -13.45
N LYS A 58 -3.51 1.47 -13.11
CA LYS A 58 -3.91 0.06 -13.01
C LYS A 58 -4.97 -0.20 -11.96
N VAL A 59 -4.87 0.44 -10.79
CA VAL A 59 -5.83 0.20 -9.71
C VAL A 59 -7.16 0.88 -9.99
N ARG A 60 -7.17 2.02 -10.69
CA ARG A 60 -8.41 2.64 -11.18
C ARG A 60 -9.14 1.71 -12.16
N ASP A 61 -8.41 1.14 -13.12
CA ASP A 61 -8.98 0.15 -14.06
C ASP A 61 -9.54 -1.07 -13.31
N LEU A 62 -8.81 -1.57 -12.30
CA LEU A 62 -9.25 -2.68 -11.47
C LEU A 62 -10.51 -2.32 -10.66
N SER A 63 -10.60 -1.10 -10.12
CA SER A 63 -11.79 -0.60 -9.42
C SER A 63 -12.99 -0.65 -10.34
N HIS A 64 -12.86 -0.17 -11.58
CA HIS A 64 -13.95 -0.23 -12.56
C HIS A 64 -14.36 -1.68 -12.86
N ALA A 65 -13.40 -2.59 -13.04
CA ALA A 65 -13.68 -4.00 -13.29
C ALA A 65 -14.38 -4.72 -12.11
N LEU A 66 -14.08 -4.30 -10.88
CA LEU A 66 -14.65 -4.90 -9.66
C LEU A 66 -15.88 -4.15 -9.10
N GLY A 67 -16.33 -3.08 -9.77
CA GLY A 67 -17.44 -2.25 -9.30
C GLY A 67 -17.11 -1.40 -8.07
N ALA A 68 -15.83 -1.16 -7.80
CA ALA A 68 -15.36 -0.28 -6.73
C ALA A 68 -15.32 1.18 -7.20
N ASN A 69 -15.37 2.13 -6.25
CA ASN A 69 -15.17 3.54 -6.54
C ASN A 69 -13.68 3.82 -6.84
N ALA A 70 -13.39 4.25 -8.08
CA ALA A 70 -12.02 4.50 -8.53
C ALA A 70 -11.32 5.63 -7.76
N ASP A 71 -12.05 6.69 -7.39
CA ASP A 71 -11.48 7.85 -6.69
C ASP A 71 -11.16 7.53 -5.23
N VAL A 72 -12.00 6.72 -4.57
CA VAL A 72 -11.69 6.17 -3.23
C VAL A 72 -10.46 5.25 -3.32
N THR A 73 -10.42 4.37 -4.33
CA THR A 73 -9.30 3.44 -4.50
C THR A 73 -7.98 4.19 -4.74
N GLU A 74 -7.98 5.20 -5.59
CA GLU A 74 -6.80 6.02 -5.85
C GLU A 74 -6.29 6.70 -4.58
N GLN A 75 -7.16 7.32 -3.78
CA GLN A 75 -6.76 7.99 -2.54
C GLN A 75 -6.08 7.02 -1.56
N VAL A 76 -6.66 5.83 -1.38
CA VAL A 76 -6.07 4.78 -0.53
C VAL A 76 -4.69 4.37 -1.06
N TYR A 77 -4.56 4.15 -2.38
CA TYR A 77 -3.29 3.73 -2.96
C TYR A 77 -2.22 4.81 -2.89
N ARG A 78 -2.56 6.08 -3.11
CA ARG A 78 -1.60 7.20 -2.99
C ARG A 78 -1.09 7.33 -1.54
N ALA A 79 -1.98 7.26 -0.56
CA ALA A 79 -1.60 7.29 0.86
C ALA A 79 -0.72 6.10 1.24
N MET A 80 -1.10 4.89 0.82
CA MET A 80 -0.32 3.68 1.05
C MET A 80 1.09 3.77 0.44
N ILE A 81 1.20 4.21 -0.81
CA ILE A 81 2.50 4.37 -1.49
C ILE A 81 3.36 5.40 -0.77
N ALA A 82 2.78 6.54 -0.37
CA ALA A 82 3.48 7.58 0.37
C ALA A 82 4.02 7.06 1.72
N ALA A 83 3.21 6.28 2.46
CA ALA A 83 3.61 5.67 3.72
C ALA A 83 4.80 4.70 3.55
N PHE A 84 4.77 3.86 2.51
CA PHE A 84 5.89 2.96 2.21
C PHE A 84 7.18 3.70 1.84
N ILE A 85 7.08 4.78 1.04
CA ILE A 85 8.23 5.63 0.71
C ILE A 85 8.80 6.28 1.97
N GLN A 86 7.95 6.77 2.86
CA GLN A 86 8.39 7.35 4.14
C GLN A 86 9.08 6.33 5.03
N GLN A 87 8.56 5.10 5.09
CA GLN A 87 9.18 4.00 5.82
C GLN A 87 10.57 3.66 5.24
N GLU A 88 10.68 3.52 3.91
CA GLU A 88 11.97 3.29 3.24
C GLU A 88 12.97 4.40 3.59
N LEU A 89 12.57 5.67 3.48
CA LEU A 89 13.45 6.81 3.79
C LEU A 89 13.93 6.81 5.25
N ALA A 90 13.06 6.42 6.19
CA ALA A 90 13.43 6.30 7.60
C ALA A 90 14.42 5.16 7.84
N GLU A 91 14.21 3.99 7.23
CA GLU A 91 15.12 2.84 7.33
C GLU A 91 16.53 3.18 6.77
N HIS A 92 16.58 3.87 5.62
CA HIS A 92 17.85 4.33 5.04
C HIS A 92 18.58 5.35 5.92
N ALA A 93 17.85 6.27 6.57
CA ALA A 93 18.46 7.26 7.46
C ALA A 93 19.14 6.60 8.67
N VAL A 94 18.49 5.59 9.28
CA VAL A 94 19.05 4.84 10.41
C VAL A 94 20.33 4.11 10.00
N LEU A 95 20.32 3.40 8.86
CA LEU A 95 21.49 2.67 8.34
C LEU A 95 22.67 3.59 7.98
N SER A 96 22.41 4.84 7.59
CA SER A 96 23.48 5.83 7.33
C SER A 96 24.07 6.47 8.59
N SER A 97 23.50 6.18 9.78
CA SER A 97 23.87 6.78 11.07
C SER A 97 24.58 5.84 12.05
N GLU A 98 24.74 4.54 11.71
CA GLU A 98 25.57 3.62 12.50
C GLU A 98 27.06 3.85 12.17
N PRO A 99 27.92 4.17 13.17
CA PRO A 99 29.36 4.16 12.97
C PRO A 99 29.79 2.73 12.66
N GLN A 100 30.51 2.53 11.55
CA GLN A 100 31.28 1.30 11.34
C GLN A 100 32.24 1.16 12.54
N ALA A 101 31.95 0.19 13.41
CA ALA A 101 32.84 -0.23 14.49
C ALA A 101 33.96 -1.11 13.93
#